data_AF-A0A435AZU2-F1
#
_entry.id   AF-A0A435AZU2-F1
#
_cell.length_a   1.000
_cell.length_b   1.000
_cell.length_c   1.000
_cell.angle_alpha   90.00
_cell.angle_beta   90.00
_cell.angle_gamma   90.00
#
_symmetry.space_group_name_H-M   'P 1'
#
loop_
_entity.id
_entity.type
_entity.pdbx_description
1 polymer ?
#
loop_
_entity_poly.entity_id
_entity_poly.type
_entity_poly.pdbx_seq_one_letter_code
_entity_poly.pdbx_strand_id
1 'polypeptide(L)'
;QDYNDPFELFLGVKLDQGSDLLATYSEVVREIPSLLTTCFSKSPVVTPMWAHYGNNHNGFVIGFEVSELQEVFQDLLIRDISYRDRPSETLVSFAQMAAYRKKPRDAMALRDAVLYEGYFSKYAEWSYEQEVRAVNFEGYVEDMSGNKILYIPKRCVAAIISGAKSSSQTKETLQEAAQKLDAGFYIGKIGRSYPTPYMITDAGSGKVFADGKIAPAIAECAECSEPLRANGDLCPWC
;
A
#
# COMPACT_ATOMS: atom_id res chain seq x y z
N GLN A 1 4.93 14.18 -15.93
CA GLN A 1 4.53 14.41 -14.53
C GLN A 1 5.40 13.49 -13.71
N ASP A 2 6.02 14.01 -12.66
CA ASP A 2 6.86 13.20 -11.78
C ASP A 2 5.93 12.35 -10.90
N TYR A 3 6.23 11.04 -10.84
CA TYR A 3 5.58 10.12 -9.91
C TYR A 3 5.89 10.50 -8.45
N ASN A 4 5.09 10.06 -7.49
CA ASN A 4 5.27 10.45 -6.08
C ASN A 4 6.59 9.94 -5.51
N ASP A 5 7.14 8.87 -6.08
CA ASP A 5 8.47 8.35 -5.79
C ASP A 5 9.30 8.24 -7.11
N PRO A 6 10.50 8.84 -7.18
CA PRO A 6 11.36 8.79 -8.36
C PRO A 6 11.84 7.36 -8.70
N PHE A 7 11.65 6.39 -7.81
CA PHE A 7 11.95 4.98 -8.00
C PHE A 7 10.73 4.14 -8.41
N GLU A 8 9.57 4.76 -8.68
CA GLU A 8 8.33 4.05 -9.05
C GLU A 8 8.46 3.22 -10.33
N LEU A 9 9.36 3.58 -11.25
CA LEU A 9 9.58 2.83 -12.48
C LEU A 9 10.87 2.01 -12.41
N PHE A 10 10.74 0.76 -11.98
CA PHE A 10 11.83 -0.22 -11.96
C PHE A 10 12.13 -0.81 -13.36
N LEU A 11 12.22 0.07 -14.36
CA LEU A 11 12.40 -0.26 -15.77
C LEU A 11 13.84 -0.07 -16.25
N GLY A 12 14.77 0.26 -15.35
CA GLY A 12 16.19 0.45 -15.61
C GLY A 12 16.91 -0.85 -15.93
N VAL A 13 16.58 -1.48 -17.05
CA VAL A 13 17.18 -2.74 -17.50
C VAL A 13 18.57 -2.46 -18.07
N LYS A 14 19.60 -3.14 -17.55
CA LYS A 14 20.90 -3.22 -18.20
C LYS A 14 20.77 -4.12 -19.42
N LEU A 15 20.47 -3.52 -20.57
CA LEU A 15 20.52 -4.20 -21.85
C LEU A 15 21.95 -4.09 -22.37
N ASP A 16 22.82 -4.98 -21.91
CA ASP A 16 24.06 -5.22 -22.63
C ASP A 16 23.71 -5.91 -23.95
N GLN A 17 24.26 -5.36 -25.03
CA GLN A 17 24.30 -5.93 -26.39
C GLN A 17 23.14 -5.56 -27.33
N GLY A 18 23.44 -4.64 -28.27
CA GLY A 18 22.68 -4.35 -29.49
C GLY A 18 21.92 -3.03 -29.49
N SER A 19 22.25 -2.12 -30.43
CA SER A 19 21.50 -0.85 -30.65
C SER A 19 20.01 -1.09 -30.86
N ASP A 20 19.66 -2.17 -31.55
CA ASP A 20 18.28 -2.51 -31.92
C ASP A 20 17.46 -2.97 -30.70
N LEU A 21 18.09 -3.67 -29.76
CA LEU A 21 17.46 -4.09 -28.51
C LEU A 21 17.13 -2.88 -27.63
N LEU A 22 18.10 -1.96 -27.50
CA LEU A 22 17.93 -0.70 -26.77
C LEU A 22 16.84 0.17 -27.39
N ALA A 23 16.82 0.28 -28.73
CA ALA A 23 15.80 1.03 -29.45
C ALA A 23 14.40 0.44 -29.22
N THR A 24 14.25 -0.88 -29.43
CA THR A 24 12.97 -1.60 -29.24
C THR A 24 12.43 -1.41 -27.82
N TYR A 25 13.29 -1.57 -26.81
CA TYR A 25 12.88 -1.40 -25.41
C TYR A 25 12.53 0.06 -25.09
N SER A 26 13.35 1.02 -25.56
CA SER A 26 13.08 2.44 -25.33
C SER A 26 11.80 2.93 -25.99
N GLU A 27 11.44 2.40 -27.16
CA GLU A 27 10.18 2.72 -27.84
C GLU A 27 9.00 2.26 -26.97
N VAL A 28 9.00 1.00 -26.52
CA VAL A 28 7.91 0.48 -25.68
C VAL A 28 7.80 1.21 -24.35
N VAL A 29 8.92 1.53 -23.70
CA VAL A 29 8.90 2.28 -22.43
C VAL A 29 8.32 3.68 -22.60
N ARG A 30 8.56 4.34 -23.74
CA ARG A 30 7.98 5.67 -24.03
C ARG A 30 6.47 5.61 -24.31
N GLU A 31 5.95 4.46 -24.67
CA GLU A 31 4.53 4.23 -24.93
C GLU A 31 3.73 3.79 -23.71
N ILE A 32 4.36 3.67 -22.53
CA ILE A 32 3.65 3.35 -21.30
C ILE A 32 2.65 4.46 -20.99
N PRO A 33 1.34 4.16 -20.93
CA PRO A 33 0.35 5.15 -20.54
C PRO A 33 0.56 5.54 -19.09
N SER A 34 0.36 6.82 -18.78
CA SER A 34 0.25 7.29 -17.39
C SER A 34 -1.14 6.93 -16.88
N LEU A 35 -1.21 5.92 -16.01
CA LEU A 35 -2.43 5.45 -15.38
C LEU A 35 -2.58 6.06 -14.00
N LEU A 36 -3.79 6.49 -13.67
CA LEU A 36 -4.13 6.93 -12.32
C LEU A 36 -3.90 5.78 -11.34
N THR A 37 -3.17 6.11 -10.28
CA THR A 37 -2.59 5.14 -9.36
C THR A 37 -2.79 5.61 -7.92
N THR A 38 -3.05 4.68 -7.00
CA THR A 38 -3.04 4.90 -5.56
C THR A 38 -2.32 3.76 -4.87
N CYS A 39 -1.47 4.10 -3.91
CA CYS A 39 -0.67 3.17 -3.14
C CYS A 39 -1.23 3.04 -1.72
N PHE A 40 -1.39 1.80 -1.27
CA PHE A 40 -1.84 1.42 0.06
C PHE A 40 -0.75 0.62 0.75
N SER A 41 -0.86 0.45 2.07
CA SER A 41 -0.09 -0.56 2.81
C SER A 41 -1.03 -1.66 3.29
N LYS A 42 -0.55 -2.90 3.30
CA LYS A 42 -1.26 -4.04 3.92
C LYS A 42 -1.40 -3.90 5.42
N SER A 43 -0.57 -3.08 6.06
CA SER A 43 -0.45 -3.08 7.51
C SER A 43 -0.55 -1.66 8.09
N PRO A 44 -1.45 -1.43 9.05
CA PRO A 44 -1.56 -0.15 9.72
C PRO A 44 -0.46 0.08 10.75
N VAL A 45 0.48 -0.84 10.93
CA VAL A 45 1.55 -0.75 11.95
C VAL A 45 2.94 -0.56 11.34
N VAL A 46 3.03 -0.20 10.05
CA VAL A 46 4.28 0.17 9.39
C VAL A 46 4.75 1.53 9.89
N THR A 47 5.79 1.56 10.73
CA THR A 47 6.28 2.78 11.37
C THR A 47 6.69 3.89 10.38
N PRO A 48 7.44 3.63 9.30
CA PRO A 48 7.77 4.67 8.32
C PRO A 48 6.54 5.32 7.68
N MET A 49 5.47 4.55 7.42
CA MET A 49 4.22 5.08 6.86
C MET A 49 3.62 6.16 7.78
N TRP A 50 3.62 5.95 9.09
CA TRP A 50 3.14 6.95 10.04
C TRP A 50 4.03 8.17 10.15
N ALA A 51 5.35 8.00 9.97
CA ALA A 51 6.30 9.11 9.98
C ALA A 51 6.07 10.03 8.77
N HIS A 52 5.94 9.45 7.57
CA HIS A 52 5.85 10.19 6.31
C HIS A 52 4.43 10.65 5.97
N TYR A 53 3.44 9.76 6.06
CA TYR A 53 2.06 10.01 5.63
C TYR A 53 1.10 10.25 6.80
N GLY A 54 1.40 9.67 7.97
CA GLY A 54 0.60 9.82 9.18
C GLY A 54 0.88 11.09 10.00
N ASN A 55 1.50 12.12 9.40
CA ASN A 55 1.91 13.37 10.06
C ASN A 55 2.69 13.11 11.37
N ASN A 56 3.72 12.27 11.32
CA ASN A 56 4.52 11.84 12.48
C ASN A 56 3.65 11.30 13.64
N HIS A 57 2.71 10.41 13.33
CA HIS A 57 1.72 9.83 14.25
C HIS A 57 0.68 10.81 14.82
N ASN A 58 0.52 12.02 14.27
CA ASN A 58 -0.56 12.94 14.66
C ASN A 58 -1.82 12.79 13.78
N GLY A 59 -1.66 12.20 12.59
CA GLY A 59 -2.73 11.97 11.63
C GLY A 59 -3.52 10.69 11.90
N PHE A 60 -4.01 10.06 10.84
CA PHE A 60 -4.82 8.84 10.91
C PHE A 60 -4.59 8.00 9.66
N VAL A 61 -5.07 6.75 9.70
CA VAL A 61 -5.16 5.87 8.55
C VAL A 61 -6.58 5.34 8.39
N ILE A 62 -6.95 5.05 7.14
CA ILE A 62 -8.22 4.42 6.78
C ILE A 62 -7.89 3.04 6.22
N GLY A 63 -8.49 2.00 6.82
CA GLY A 63 -8.44 0.63 6.33
C GLY A 63 -9.65 0.35 5.43
N PHE A 64 -9.42 -0.40 4.36
CA PHE A 64 -10.46 -0.74 3.39
C PHE A 64 -10.66 -2.26 3.30
N GLU A 65 -11.91 -2.67 3.06
CA GLU A 65 -12.22 -4.04 2.64
C GLU A 65 -11.95 -4.21 1.16
N VAL A 66 -10.90 -4.99 0.83
CA VAL A 66 -10.43 -5.14 -0.56
C VAL A 66 -11.49 -5.82 -1.43
N SER A 67 -12.25 -6.78 -0.91
CA SER A 67 -13.33 -7.45 -1.65
C SER A 67 -14.44 -6.47 -2.03
N GLU A 68 -14.81 -5.57 -1.11
CA GLU A 68 -15.83 -4.54 -1.36
C GLU A 68 -15.34 -3.51 -2.38
N LEU A 69 -14.07 -3.09 -2.29
CA LEU A 69 -13.46 -2.22 -3.29
C LEU A 69 -13.48 -2.86 -4.69
N GLN A 70 -13.10 -4.14 -4.80
CA GLN A 70 -13.07 -4.85 -6.09
C GLN A 70 -14.48 -5.07 -6.66
N GLU A 71 -15.49 -5.25 -5.82
CA GLU A 71 -16.89 -5.36 -6.27
C GLU A 71 -17.40 -4.05 -6.88
N VAL A 72 -17.07 -2.92 -6.25
CA VAL A 72 -17.46 -1.58 -6.71
C VAL A 72 -16.66 -1.16 -7.95
N PHE A 73 -15.36 -1.42 -7.95
CA PHE A 73 -14.41 -0.99 -8.97
C PHE A 73 -13.85 -2.21 -9.72
N GLN A 74 -14.68 -2.84 -10.54
CA GLN A 74 -14.39 -4.13 -11.16
C GLN A 74 -13.17 -4.11 -12.09
N ASP A 75 -12.93 -2.98 -12.76
CA ASP A 75 -11.81 -2.81 -13.69
C ASP A 75 -10.51 -2.34 -13.00
N LEU A 76 -10.56 -2.11 -11.68
CA LEU A 76 -9.41 -1.70 -10.90
C LEU A 76 -8.46 -2.88 -10.71
N LEU A 77 -7.18 -2.66 -10.99
CA LEU A 77 -6.15 -3.65 -10.74
C LEU A 77 -5.53 -3.37 -9.37
N ILE A 78 -6.01 -4.07 -8.34
CA ILE A 78 -5.43 -4.06 -6.99
C ILE A 78 -4.43 -5.22 -6.88
N ARG A 79 -3.14 -4.92 -6.72
CA ARG A 79 -2.11 -5.95 -6.62
C ARG A 79 -1.01 -5.61 -5.63
N ASP A 80 -0.42 -6.67 -5.10
CA ASP A 80 0.83 -6.59 -4.34
C ASP A 80 1.99 -6.15 -5.23
N ILE A 81 2.92 -5.41 -4.63
CA ILE A 81 4.18 -5.07 -5.29
C ILE A 81 5.14 -6.27 -5.31
N SER A 82 5.73 -6.52 -6.47
CA SER A 82 6.83 -7.45 -6.66
C SER A 82 8.16 -6.76 -6.28
N TYR A 83 8.65 -7.07 -5.09
CA TYR A 83 9.90 -6.54 -4.56
C TYR A 83 11.13 -7.28 -5.09
N ARG A 84 12.12 -6.56 -5.64
CA ARG A 84 13.29 -7.16 -6.31
C ARG A 84 14.56 -6.33 -6.14
N ASP A 85 15.72 -6.97 -6.10
CA ASP A 85 17.02 -6.27 -6.07
C ASP A 85 17.50 -5.80 -7.46
N ARG A 86 16.97 -6.41 -8.52
CA ARG A 86 17.35 -6.13 -9.91
C ARG A 86 16.14 -6.26 -10.86
N PRO A 87 16.14 -5.52 -11.99
CA PRO A 87 15.07 -5.59 -12.97
C PRO A 87 14.75 -7.02 -13.38
N SER A 88 13.49 -7.26 -13.71
CA SER A 88 12.96 -8.56 -14.11
C SER A 88 13.74 -9.14 -15.30
N GLU A 89 14.36 -10.32 -15.14
CA GLU A 89 15.02 -11.03 -16.25
C GLU A 89 14.02 -11.36 -17.37
N THR A 90 12.73 -11.48 -17.02
CA THR A 90 11.66 -11.68 -17.98
C THR A 90 11.54 -10.50 -18.96
N LEU A 91 11.75 -9.25 -18.51
CA LEU A 91 11.77 -8.08 -19.41
C LEU A 91 12.87 -8.19 -20.45
N VAL A 92 14.07 -8.65 -20.06
CA VAL A 92 15.18 -8.88 -20.97
C VAL A 92 14.79 -9.92 -22.03
N SER A 93 14.18 -11.03 -21.60
CA SER A 93 13.76 -12.10 -22.51
C SER A 93 12.69 -11.62 -23.52
N PHE A 94 11.71 -10.84 -23.08
CA PHE A 94 10.69 -10.27 -23.96
C PHE A 94 11.29 -9.23 -24.92
N ALA A 95 12.22 -8.41 -24.45
CA ALA A 95 12.90 -7.42 -25.27
C ALA A 95 13.72 -8.10 -26.38
N GLN A 96 14.47 -9.16 -26.04
CA GLN A 96 15.21 -9.96 -27.00
C GLN A 96 14.29 -10.63 -28.04
N MET A 97 13.18 -11.22 -27.59
CA MET A 97 12.21 -11.83 -28.50
C MET A 97 11.58 -10.82 -29.46
N ALA A 98 11.14 -9.66 -28.94
CA ALA A 98 10.54 -8.60 -29.75
C ALA A 98 11.54 -8.05 -30.78
N ALA A 99 12.76 -7.73 -30.35
CA ALA A 99 13.81 -7.19 -31.22
C ALA A 99 14.26 -8.17 -32.30
N TYR A 100 14.40 -9.46 -31.97
CA TYR A 100 14.86 -10.48 -32.92
C TYR A 100 13.76 -10.93 -33.88
N ARG A 101 12.57 -11.26 -33.37
CA ARG A 101 11.49 -11.87 -34.17
C ARG A 101 10.64 -10.84 -34.91
N LYS A 102 10.54 -9.61 -34.38
CA LYS A 102 9.79 -8.48 -34.96
C LYS A 102 8.33 -8.82 -35.30
N LYS A 103 7.68 -9.68 -34.49
CA LYS A 103 6.27 -10.03 -34.65
C LYS A 103 5.39 -9.16 -33.75
N PRO A 104 4.18 -8.76 -34.20
CA PRO A 104 3.27 -7.95 -33.38
C PRO A 104 2.97 -8.53 -32.00
N ARG A 105 2.82 -9.86 -31.91
CA ARG A 105 2.59 -10.56 -30.62
C ARG A 105 3.76 -10.44 -29.63
N ASP A 106 5.00 -10.40 -30.13
CA ASP A 106 6.19 -10.34 -29.27
C ASP A 106 6.37 -8.90 -28.75
N ALA A 107 6.05 -7.90 -29.58
CA ALA A 107 5.98 -6.50 -29.15
C ALA A 107 4.86 -6.27 -28.11
N MET A 108 3.69 -6.88 -28.29
CA MET A 108 2.58 -6.83 -27.33
C MET A 108 2.98 -7.46 -26.00
N ALA A 109 3.59 -8.65 -26.02
CA ALA A 109 4.06 -9.31 -24.80
C ALA A 109 5.11 -8.48 -24.05
N LEU A 110 6.03 -7.82 -24.77
CA LEU A 110 6.97 -6.87 -24.16
C LEU A 110 6.25 -5.68 -23.54
N ARG A 111 5.27 -5.10 -24.23
CA ARG A 111 4.47 -3.99 -23.71
C ARG A 111 3.74 -4.36 -22.43
N ASP A 112 3.10 -5.53 -22.41
CA ASP A 112 2.38 -6.02 -21.24
C ASP A 112 3.33 -6.26 -20.05
N ALA A 113 4.51 -6.82 -20.30
CA ALA A 113 5.52 -7.04 -19.28
C ALA A 113 6.07 -5.71 -18.73
N VAL A 114 6.39 -4.76 -19.60
CA VAL A 114 6.86 -3.42 -19.23
C VAL A 114 5.80 -2.67 -18.42
N LEU A 115 4.53 -2.75 -18.84
CA LEU A 115 3.42 -2.15 -18.10
C LEU A 115 3.29 -2.77 -16.70
N TYR A 116 3.30 -4.09 -16.61
CA TYR A 116 3.20 -4.80 -15.33
C TYR A 116 4.35 -4.44 -14.39
N GLU A 117 5.60 -4.50 -14.86
CA GLU A 117 6.76 -4.20 -14.01
C GLU A 117 6.82 -2.70 -13.67
N GLY A 118 6.41 -1.81 -14.58
CA GLY A 118 6.34 -0.38 -14.31
C GLY A 118 5.34 -0.03 -13.19
N TYR A 119 4.20 -0.72 -13.13
CA TYR A 119 3.18 -0.44 -12.11
C TYR A 119 3.28 -1.33 -10.87
N PHE A 120 3.83 -2.54 -10.95
CA PHE A 120 3.72 -3.51 -9.85
C PHE A 120 5.07 -4.09 -9.40
N SER A 121 6.17 -3.37 -9.62
CA SER A 121 7.47 -3.75 -9.07
C SER A 121 8.18 -2.58 -8.40
N LYS A 122 9.01 -2.89 -7.40
CA LYS A 122 9.80 -1.92 -6.63
C LYS A 122 11.08 -2.56 -6.12
N TYR A 123 12.09 -1.74 -5.79
CA TYR A 123 13.31 -2.23 -5.16
C TYR A 123 13.01 -2.94 -3.84
N ALA A 124 13.70 -4.05 -3.58
CA ALA A 124 13.47 -4.88 -2.39
C ALA A 124 13.73 -4.16 -1.06
N GLU A 125 14.58 -3.13 -1.07
CA GLU A 125 14.81 -2.27 0.10
C GLU A 125 13.53 -1.57 0.59
N TRP A 126 12.52 -1.40 -0.26
CA TRP A 126 11.22 -0.81 0.07
C TRP A 126 10.16 -1.83 0.50
N SER A 127 10.52 -3.11 0.62
CA SER A 127 9.58 -4.18 1.00
C SER A 127 8.91 -3.97 2.37
N TYR A 128 9.53 -3.17 3.25
CA TYR A 128 8.94 -2.81 4.54
C TYR A 128 7.63 -2.02 4.42
N GLU A 129 7.37 -1.35 3.29
CA GLU A 129 6.13 -0.60 3.05
C GLU A 129 4.91 -1.51 2.98
N GLN A 130 5.12 -2.79 2.61
CA GLN A 130 4.06 -3.76 2.37
C GLN A 130 3.01 -3.18 1.40
N GLU A 131 3.48 -2.57 0.33
CA GLU A 131 2.69 -1.79 -0.61
C GLU A 131 1.74 -2.70 -1.41
N VAL A 132 0.50 -2.23 -1.53
CA VAL A 132 -0.51 -2.72 -2.48
C VAL A 132 -0.89 -1.54 -3.35
N ARG A 133 -0.87 -1.72 -4.66
CA ARG A 133 -1.18 -0.65 -5.60
C ARG A 133 -2.47 -0.94 -6.32
N ALA A 134 -3.31 0.07 -6.39
CA ALA A 134 -4.48 0.11 -7.24
C ALA A 134 -4.17 1.02 -8.44
N VAL A 135 -4.46 0.53 -9.64
CA VAL A 135 -4.30 1.29 -10.89
C VAL A 135 -5.55 1.15 -11.75
N ASN A 136 -5.67 2.01 -12.77
CA ASN A 136 -6.79 2.07 -13.71
C ASN A 136 -8.06 2.75 -13.13
N PHE A 137 -7.88 3.93 -12.53
CA PHE A 137 -8.96 4.71 -11.91
C PHE A 137 -9.70 5.65 -12.88
N GLU A 138 -9.29 5.75 -14.15
CA GLU A 138 -9.76 6.75 -15.11
C GLU A 138 -11.29 6.80 -15.25
N GLY A 139 -11.95 5.65 -15.19
CA GLY A 139 -13.41 5.54 -15.27
C GLY A 139 -14.16 5.79 -13.96
N TYR A 140 -13.47 5.95 -12.84
CA TYR A 140 -14.05 6.01 -11.50
C TYR A 140 -13.82 7.33 -10.77
N VAL A 141 -13.06 8.25 -11.36
CA VAL A 141 -12.72 9.54 -10.75
C VAL A 141 -13.51 10.69 -11.35
N GLU A 142 -13.81 11.67 -10.51
CA GLU A 142 -14.33 12.96 -10.93
C GLU A 142 -13.21 14.00 -10.91
N ASP A 143 -13.24 14.95 -11.86
CA ASP A 143 -12.31 16.08 -11.84
C ASP A 143 -12.91 17.24 -11.03
N MET A 144 -12.26 17.54 -9.90
CA MET A 144 -12.63 18.63 -9.01
C MET A 144 -11.49 19.64 -8.97
N SER A 145 -11.58 20.65 -9.83
CA SER A 145 -10.59 21.74 -9.94
C SER A 145 -9.17 21.24 -10.22
N GLY A 146 -9.02 20.26 -11.11
CA GLY A 146 -7.74 19.65 -11.47
C GLY A 146 -7.32 18.49 -10.56
N ASN A 147 -8.08 18.19 -9.50
CA ASN A 147 -7.85 17.04 -8.65
C ASN A 147 -8.74 15.88 -9.09
N LYS A 148 -8.15 14.72 -9.33
CA LYS A 148 -8.90 13.48 -9.59
C LYS A 148 -9.37 12.90 -8.27
N ILE A 149 -10.68 12.90 -8.02
CA ILE A 149 -11.30 12.45 -6.77
C ILE A 149 -12.02 11.12 -7.01
N LEU A 150 -11.64 10.11 -6.24
CA LEU A 150 -12.35 8.84 -6.16
C LEU A 150 -13.33 8.88 -5.00
N TYR A 151 -14.61 8.65 -5.27
CA TYR A 151 -15.62 8.51 -4.23
C TYR A 151 -15.78 7.05 -3.81
N ILE A 152 -15.44 6.74 -2.56
CA ILE A 152 -15.48 5.38 -2.03
C ILE A 152 -16.79 5.19 -1.25
N PRO A 153 -17.60 4.15 -1.57
CA PRO A 153 -18.78 3.81 -0.79
C PRO A 153 -18.43 3.46 0.66
N LYS A 154 -19.30 3.84 1.60
CA LYS A 154 -19.08 3.63 3.04
C LYS A 154 -18.74 2.19 3.41
N ARG A 155 -19.42 1.22 2.77
CA ARG A 155 -19.23 -0.22 3.02
C ARG A 155 -17.80 -0.72 2.73
N CYS A 156 -17.04 0.01 1.92
CA CYS A 156 -15.65 -0.34 1.63
C CYS A 156 -14.70 0.07 2.77
N VAL A 157 -15.13 0.90 3.72
CA VAL A 157 -14.30 1.37 4.83
C VAL A 157 -14.41 0.40 5.99
N ALA A 158 -13.32 -0.32 6.27
CA ALA A 158 -13.27 -1.32 7.34
C ALA A 158 -12.96 -0.68 8.70
N ALA A 159 -12.02 0.27 8.72
CA ALA A 159 -11.52 0.84 9.96
C ALA A 159 -10.96 2.26 9.79
N ILE A 160 -11.01 3.02 10.88
CA ILE A 160 -10.28 4.29 11.06
C ILE A 160 -9.38 4.14 12.28
N ILE A 161 -8.10 4.45 12.10
CA ILE A 161 -7.11 4.34 13.17
C ILE A 161 -6.46 5.71 13.37
N SER A 162 -6.58 6.27 14.57
CA SER A 162 -5.88 7.51 14.92
C SER A 162 -4.41 7.24 15.25
N GLY A 163 -3.53 8.18 14.94
CA GLY A 163 -2.13 8.11 15.33
C GLY A 163 -1.93 8.21 16.85
N ALA A 164 -0.81 7.67 17.33
CA ALA A 164 -0.50 7.60 18.76
C ALA A 164 -0.36 8.99 19.42
N LYS A 165 -0.01 10.02 18.65
CA LYS A 165 0.17 11.40 19.10
C LYS A 165 -1.02 12.30 18.75
N SER A 166 -2.07 11.77 18.13
CA SER A 166 -3.26 12.55 17.78
C SER A 166 -3.90 13.17 19.02
N SER A 167 -4.36 14.42 18.88
CA SER A 167 -5.06 15.16 19.93
C SER A 167 -6.39 14.50 20.30
N SER A 168 -6.93 14.81 21.49
CA SER A 168 -8.26 14.33 21.90
C SER A 168 -9.35 14.75 20.91
N GLN A 169 -9.33 16.01 20.45
CA GLN A 169 -10.25 16.52 19.44
C GLN A 169 -10.18 15.72 18.13
N THR A 170 -8.97 15.38 17.68
CA THR A 170 -8.78 14.55 16.48
C THR A 170 -9.36 13.16 16.69
N LYS A 171 -9.12 12.53 17.84
CA LYS A 171 -9.67 11.21 18.17
C LYS A 171 -11.19 11.21 18.20
N GLU A 172 -11.80 12.19 18.85
CA GLU A 172 -13.26 12.36 18.90
C GLU A 172 -13.85 12.53 17.49
N THR A 173 -13.24 13.37 16.67
CA THR A 173 -13.69 13.60 15.28
C THR A 173 -13.62 12.32 14.45
N LEU A 174 -12.55 11.55 14.59
CA LEU A 174 -12.36 10.28 13.87
C LEU A 174 -13.32 9.19 14.36
N GLN A 175 -13.60 9.16 15.67
CA GLN A 175 -14.58 8.25 16.26
C GLN A 175 -15.99 8.53 15.71
N GLU A 176 -16.40 9.80 15.65
CA GLU A 176 -17.67 10.19 15.03
C GLU A 176 -17.73 9.81 13.54
N ALA A 177 -16.62 10.00 12.82
CA ALA A 177 -16.53 9.62 11.41
C ALA A 177 -16.68 8.11 11.23
N ALA A 178 -16.00 7.31 12.06
CA ALA A 178 -16.08 5.85 12.03
C ALA A 178 -17.52 5.38 12.31
N GLN A 179 -18.21 5.99 13.28
CA GLN A 179 -19.61 5.70 13.56
C GLN A 179 -20.54 6.03 12.38
N LYS A 180 -20.33 7.16 11.69
CA LYS A 180 -21.11 7.56 10.50
C LYS A 180 -20.87 6.64 9.29
N LEU A 181 -19.76 5.91 9.30
CA LEU A 181 -19.33 4.99 8.25
C LEU A 181 -19.61 3.52 8.59
N ASP A 182 -20.04 3.22 9.82
CA ASP A 182 -20.15 1.85 10.35
C ASP A 182 -18.81 1.09 10.29
N ALA A 183 -17.71 1.80 10.56
CA ALA A 183 -16.35 1.28 10.53
C ALA A 183 -15.77 1.10 11.95
N GLY A 184 -14.82 0.19 12.11
CA GLY A 184 -14.10 0.03 13.37
C GLY A 184 -13.23 1.24 13.71
N PHE A 185 -13.29 1.73 14.94
CA PHE A 185 -12.41 2.81 15.42
C PHE A 185 -11.34 2.28 16.37
N TYR A 186 -10.09 2.74 16.15
CA TYR A 186 -8.95 2.33 16.95
C TYR A 186 -7.99 3.49 17.22
N ILE A 187 -7.32 3.43 18.37
CA ILE A 187 -6.26 4.38 18.73
C ILE A 187 -4.92 3.67 18.66
N GLY A 188 -4.03 4.13 17.79
CA GLY A 188 -2.67 3.63 17.70
C GLY A 188 -1.89 3.90 18.99
N LYS A 189 -1.02 2.96 19.35
CA LYS A 189 -0.11 3.02 20.48
C LYS A 189 1.27 2.53 20.05
N ILE A 190 2.30 3.13 20.64
CA ILE A 190 3.69 2.70 20.47
C ILE A 190 4.05 1.93 21.74
N GLY A 191 4.33 0.63 21.59
CA GLY A 191 4.69 -0.24 22.71
C GLY A 191 6.02 0.14 23.35
N ARG A 192 6.13 -0.05 24.67
CA ARG A 192 7.39 0.09 25.41
C ARG A 192 8.16 -1.22 25.49
N SER A 193 7.43 -2.33 25.58
CA SER A 193 7.94 -3.71 25.59
C SER A 193 7.53 -4.51 24.36
N TYR A 194 6.38 -4.17 23.78
CA TYR A 194 5.90 -4.76 22.54
C TYR A 194 6.60 -4.06 21.36
N PRO A 195 7.28 -4.82 20.49
CA PRO A 195 8.23 -4.27 19.53
C PRO A 195 7.57 -3.55 18.37
N THR A 196 6.28 -3.83 18.14
CA THR A 196 5.50 -3.28 17.04
C THR A 196 4.43 -2.33 17.59
N PRO A 197 4.06 -1.28 16.84
CA PRO A 197 2.87 -0.51 17.18
C PRO A 197 1.65 -1.42 17.30
N TYR A 198 0.75 -1.08 18.21
CA TYR A 198 -0.50 -1.80 18.43
C TYR A 198 -1.65 -0.79 18.47
N MET A 199 -2.87 -1.29 18.65
CA MET A 199 -4.07 -0.47 18.71
C MET A 199 -4.81 -0.74 20.01
N ILE A 200 -5.60 0.21 20.47
CA ILE A 200 -6.59 -0.02 21.51
C ILE A 200 -7.97 0.38 21.00
N THR A 201 -8.97 -0.30 21.53
CA THR A 201 -10.38 0.11 21.39
C THR A 201 -10.72 1.21 22.38
N ASP A 202 -11.89 1.83 22.22
CA ASP A 202 -12.40 2.82 23.20
C ASP A 202 -12.62 2.20 24.58
N ALA A 203 -12.88 0.89 24.65
CA ALA A 203 -12.97 0.12 25.89
C ALA A 203 -11.60 -0.17 26.53
N GLY A 204 -10.49 0.24 25.91
CA GLY A 204 -9.13 0.04 26.42
C GLY A 204 -8.54 -1.34 26.14
N SER A 205 -9.25 -2.24 25.43
CA SER A 205 -8.67 -3.54 25.03
C SER A 205 -7.67 -3.38 23.90
N GLY A 206 -6.49 -3.96 24.10
CA GLY A 206 -5.40 -4.08 23.15
C GLY A 206 -5.74 -4.96 21.94
N LYS A 207 -5.34 -4.46 20.77
CA LYS A 207 -5.48 -5.12 19.47
C LYS A 207 -4.14 -5.12 18.75
N VAL A 208 -3.89 -6.21 18.06
CA VAL A 208 -2.71 -6.40 17.20
C VAL A 208 -3.15 -6.58 15.76
N PHE A 209 -2.28 -6.21 14.81
CA PHE A 209 -2.51 -6.50 13.40
C PHE A 209 -1.76 -7.77 13.03
N ALA A 210 -2.48 -8.81 12.63
CA ALA A 210 -1.94 -10.09 12.20
C ALA A 210 -2.82 -10.67 11.09
N ASP A 211 -2.19 -11.32 10.10
CA ASP A 211 -2.88 -12.01 9.00
C ASP A 211 -3.91 -11.14 8.25
N GLY A 212 -3.58 -9.86 8.06
CA GLY A 212 -4.44 -8.90 7.35
C GLY A 212 -5.63 -8.40 8.17
N LYS A 213 -5.69 -8.69 9.48
CA LYS A 213 -6.84 -8.35 10.34
C LYS A 213 -6.39 -7.71 11.64
N ILE A 214 -7.26 -6.85 12.16
CA ILE A 214 -7.14 -6.35 13.53
C ILE A 214 -7.80 -7.37 14.45
N ALA A 215 -7.01 -7.97 15.34
CA ALA A 215 -7.43 -9.05 16.22
C ALA A 215 -7.11 -8.75 17.70
N PRO A 216 -7.80 -9.41 18.65
CA PRO A 216 -7.40 -9.38 20.05
C PRO A 216 -5.95 -9.82 20.23
N ALA A 217 -5.24 -9.19 21.17
CA ALA A 217 -3.95 -9.72 21.62
C ALA A 217 -4.12 -11.07 22.33
N ILE A 218 -3.07 -11.89 22.33
CA ILE A 218 -3.05 -13.19 23.05
C ILE A 218 -3.27 -12.98 24.55
N ALA A 219 -2.61 -11.95 25.09
CA ALA A 219 -2.81 -11.44 26.44
C ALA A 219 -2.49 -9.94 26.45
N GLU A 220 -2.96 -9.24 27.48
CA GLU A 220 -2.78 -7.80 27.66
C GLU A 220 -2.25 -7.55 29.08
N CYS A 221 -1.36 -6.57 29.25
CA CYS A 221 -0.89 -6.15 30.56
C CYS A 221 -2.06 -5.62 31.39
N ALA A 222 -2.22 -6.12 32.62
CA ALA A 222 -3.31 -5.74 33.52
C ALA A 222 -3.28 -4.25 33.94
N GLU A 223 -2.13 -3.58 33.83
CA GLU A 223 -1.99 -2.16 34.20
C GLU A 223 -2.09 -1.19 33.02
N CYS A 224 -1.44 -1.51 31.89
CA CYS A 224 -1.28 -0.56 30.78
C CYS A 224 -1.96 -1.00 29.47
N SER A 225 -2.61 -2.17 29.47
CA SER A 225 -3.27 -2.79 28.31
C SER A 225 -2.35 -3.05 27.11
N GLU A 226 -1.03 -2.99 27.31
CA GLU A 226 -0.07 -3.29 26.25
C GLU A 226 -0.12 -4.80 25.93
N PRO A 227 -0.19 -5.19 24.64
CA PRO A 227 -0.15 -6.59 24.24
C PRO A 227 1.07 -7.33 24.77
N LEU A 228 0.87 -8.55 25.24
CA LEU A 228 1.92 -9.45 25.69
C LEU A 228 2.20 -10.52 24.62
N ARG A 229 3.46 -10.95 24.51
CA ARG A 229 3.89 -11.98 23.54
C ARG A 229 3.52 -13.41 23.97
N ALA A 230 3.20 -13.59 25.25
CA ALA A 230 2.83 -14.86 25.84
C ALA A 230 1.81 -14.58 26.96
N ASN A 231 1.13 -15.63 27.41
CA ASN A 231 0.25 -15.54 28.56
C ASN A 231 1.04 -15.06 29.78
N GLY A 232 0.50 -14.05 30.46
CA GLY A 232 1.08 -13.40 31.62
C GLY A 232 0.21 -12.21 32.05
N ASP A 233 0.50 -11.66 33.22
CA ASP A 233 -0.33 -10.62 33.83
C ASP A 233 0.23 -9.19 33.62
N LEU A 234 1.55 -9.03 33.62
CA LEU A 234 2.21 -7.72 33.51
C LEU A 234 3.28 -7.70 32.41
N CYS A 235 3.48 -6.54 31.81
CA CYS A 235 4.59 -6.31 30.90
C CYS A 235 5.87 -5.97 31.70
N PRO A 236 7.08 -6.06 31.11
CA PRO A 236 8.34 -5.76 31.80
C PRO A 236 8.49 -4.35 32.39
N TRP A 237 7.54 -3.43 32.15
CA TRP A 237 7.58 -2.04 32.58
C TRP A 237 6.52 -1.68 33.63
N CYS A 238 5.67 -2.63 34.01
CA CYS A 238 4.64 -2.53 35.04
C CYS A 238 5.01 -3.52 36.16
#